data_AF-A0A7X6HPM8-F1
#
_entry.id   AF-A0A7X6HPM8-F1
#
_cell.length_a   1.000
_cell.length_b   1.000
_cell.length_c   1.000
_cell.angle_alpha   90.00
_cell.angle_beta   90.00
_cell.angle_gamma   90.00
#
_symmetry.space_group_name_H-M   'P 1'
#
loop_
_entity.id
_entity.type
_entity.pdbx_description
1 polymer ?
#
loop_
_entity_poly.entity_id
_entity_poly.type
_entity_poly.pdbx_seq_one_letter_code
_entity_poly.pdbx_strand_id
1 'polypeptide(L)' 'MTIVTQISPEEIQYPSSDGEPMAESDIARDYMIYGVEALIAHFQNRRDVYVSANSFIYYEEGNKEAVVAPDLYVV' A
#
# COMPACT_ATOMS: atom_id res chain seq x y z
N MET A 1 24.65 -34.50 -21.35
CA MET A 1 23.67 -33.42 -21.55
C MET A 1 23.40 -32.81 -20.19
N THR A 2 23.95 -31.63 -19.92
CA THR A 2 23.71 -30.90 -18.67
C THR A 2 22.47 -30.04 -18.88
N ILE A 3 21.38 -30.41 -18.22
CA ILE A 3 20.15 -29.62 -18.20
C ILE A 3 20.41 -28.41 -17.32
N VAL A 4 20.63 -27.26 -17.94
CA VAL A 4 20.60 -25.96 -17.25
C VAL A 4 19.13 -25.64 -17.03
N THR A 5 18.66 -25.81 -15.79
CA THR A 5 17.34 -25.34 -15.41
C THR A 5 17.44 -23.81 -15.36
N GLN A 6 16.90 -23.12 -16.37
CA GLN A 6 16.70 -21.68 -16.28
C GLN A 6 15.64 -21.44 -15.20
N ILE A 7 16.09 -21.03 -14.02
CA ILE A 7 15.22 -20.55 -12.95
C ILE A 7 14.68 -19.22 -13.45
N SER A 8 13.44 -19.19 -13.95
CA SER A 8 12.72 -17.92 -14.10
C SER A 8 12.61 -17.33 -12.70
N PRO A 9 12.90 -16.04 -12.47
CA PRO A 9 12.62 -15.44 -11.18
C PRO A 9 11.16 -15.70 -10.88
N GLU A 10 10.88 -16.41 -9.79
CA GLU A 10 9.51 -16.58 -9.31
C GLU A 10 8.95 -15.17 -9.13
N GLU A 11 7.83 -14.88 -9.79
CA GLU A 11 7.21 -13.56 -9.69
C GLU A 11 6.83 -13.31 -8.23
N ILE A 12 7.49 -12.32 -7.62
CA ILE A 12 7.28 -12.01 -6.20
C ILE A 12 5.87 -11.44 -6.06
N GLN A 13 5.03 -12.13 -5.29
CA GLN A 13 3.70 -11.64 -4.95
C GLN A 13 3.77 -10.64 -3.80
N TYR A 14 3.13 -9.49 -4.02
CA TYR A 14 2.91 -8.46 -3.01
C TYR A 14 1.45 -8.54 -2.53
N PRO A 15 1.18 -9.16 -1.37
CA PRO A 15 -0.18 -9.29 -0.88
C PRO A 15 -0.77 -7.92 -0.52
N SER A 16 -2.09 -7.79 -0.60
CA SER A 16 -2.80 -6.57 -0.17
C SER A 16 -3.29 -6.65 1.28
N SER A 17 -3.11 -7.80 1.95
CA SER A 17 -3.55 -8.06 3.32
C SER A 17 -2.68 -9.15 3.94
N ASP A 18 -2.54 -9.12 5.26
CA ASP A 18 -1.94 -10.17 6.08
C ASP A 18 -2.90 -11.34 6.38
N GLY A 19 -4.17 -11.24 5.97
CA GLY A 19 -5.21 -12.23 6.23
C GLY A 19 -5.84 -12.14 7.61
N GLU A 20 -5.43 -11.18 8.44
CA GLU A 20 -5.96 -10.96 9.79
C GLU A 20 -7.08 -9.90 9.76
N PRO A 21 -7.96 -9.86 10.78
CA PRO A 21 -8.95 -8.79 10.91
C PRO A 21 -8.29 -7.41 11.01
N MET A 22 -8.93 -6.39 10.45
CA MET A 22 -8.49 -5.00 10.60
C MET A 22 -8.44 -4.63 12.08
N ALA A 23 -7.24 -4.28 12.57
CA ALA A 23 -7.01 -3.91 13.97
C ALA A 23 -7.52 -2.51 14.34
N GLU A 24 -8.02 -1.76 13.36
CA GLU A 24 -8.39 -0.36 13.51
C GLU A 24 -9.69 -0.16 14.30
N SER A 25 -9.73 0.90 15.11
CA SER A 25 -10.93 1.29 15.86
C SER A 25 -11.90 2.15 15.03
N ASP A 26 -13.19 2.14 15.37
CA ASP A 26 -14.20 3.00 14.70
C ASP A 26 -13.82 4.49 14.74
N ILE A 27 -13.26 4.97 15.85
CA ILE A 27 -12.88 6.38 16.00
C ILE A 27 -11.73 6.75 15.05
N ALA A 28 -10.72 5.88 14.98
CA ALA A 28 -9.59 6.11 14.10
C ALA A 28 -9.96 5.97 12.62
N ARG A 29 -10.88 5.06 12.28
CA ARG A 29 -11.50 5.01 10.95
C ARG A 29 -12.10 6.37 10.57
N ASP A 30 -12.86 6.98 11.46
CA ASP A 30 -13.52 8.26 11.18
C ASP A 30 -12.49 9.39 10.97
N TYR A 31 -11.38 9.39 11.73
CA TYR A 31 -10.27 10.33 11.52
C TYR A 31 -9.56 10.13 10.18
N MET A 32 -9.32 8.88 9.78
CA MET A 32 -8.71 8.57 8.47
C MET A 32 -9.62 9.00 7.32
N ILE A 33 -10.92 8.70 7.39
CA ILE A 33 -11.90 9.14 6.39
C ILE A 33 -11.86 10.67 6.27
N TYR A 34 -11.94 11.38 7.39
CA TYR A 34 -11.84 12.85 7.38
C TYR A 34 -10.52 13.34 6.75
N GLY A 35 -9.39 12.73 7.12
CA GLY A 35 -8.07 13.09 6.61
C GLY A 35 -7.95 12.90 5.09
N VAL A 36 -8.43 11.77 4.57
CA VAL A 36 -8.44 11.48 3.12
C VAL A 36 -9.28 12.51 2.38
N GLU A 37 -10.53 12.75 2.81
CA GLU A 37 -11.43 13.70 2.16
C GLU A 37 -10.88 15.13 2.20
N ALA A 38 -10.29 15.54 3.32
CA ALA A 38 -9.67 16.87 3.46
C ALA A 38 -8.48 17.05 2.51
N LEU A 39 -7.63 16.04 2.36
CA LEU A 39 -6.48 16.09 1.44
C LEU A 39 -6.91 16.00 -0.03
N ILE A 40 -7.91 15.19 -0.37
CA ILE A 40 -8.51 15.18 -1.71
C ILE A 40 -9.03 16.58 -2.06
N ALA A 41 -9.78 17.22 -1.15
CA ALA A 41 -10.28 18.58 -1.34
C ALA A 41 -9.14 19.61 -1.48
N HIS A 42 -8.06 19.46 -0.70
CA HIS A 42 -6.88 20.32 -0.80
C HIS A 42 -6.19 20.20 -2.16
N PHE A 43 -6.03 18.96 -2.67
CA PHE A 43 -5.36 18.67 -3.94
C PHE A 43 -6.29 18.57 -5.14
N GLN A 44 -7.55 18.97 -5.04
CA GLN A 44 -8.57 18.80 -6.09
C GLN A 44 -8.17 19.31 -7.49
N ASN A 45 -7.25 20.29 -7.57
CA ASN A 45 -6.77 20.86 -8.84
C ASN A 45 -5.48 20.22 -9.36
N ARG A 46 -4.94 19.20 -8.68
CA ARG A 46 -3.72 18.47 -9.03
C ARG A 46 -4.07 17.04 -9.44
N ARG A 47 -3.96 16.76 -10.75
CA ARG A 47 -4.25 15.42 -11.31
C ARG A 47 -3.10 14.42 -11.15
N ASP A 48 -1.95 14.92 -10.72
CA ASP A 48 -0.70 14.19 -10.48
C ASP A 48 -0.48 13.87 -9.00
N VAL A 49 -1.54 13.98 -8.18
CA VAL A 49 -1.50 13.70 -6.75
C VAL A 49 -2.49 12.57 -6.42
N TYR A 50 -2.01 11.57 -5.68
CA TYR A 50 -2.80 10.47 -5.15
C TYR A 50 -2.88 10.57 -3.62
N VAL A 51 -4.07 10.43 -3.06
CA VAL A 51 -4.33 10.45 -1.61
C VAL A 51 -4.98 9.14 -1.22
N SER A 52 -4.46 8.49 -0.18
CA SER A 52 -5.05 7.25 0.35
C SER A 52 -4.63 7.02 1.81
N ALA A 53 -5.15 5.97 2.41
CA ALA A 53 -4.98 5.60 3.80
C ALA A 53 -4.96 4.07 3.97
N ASN A 54 -4.40 3.59 5.07
CA ASN A 54 -4.51 2.22 5.58
C ASN A 54 -4.33 1.13 4.49
N SER A 55 -3.28 1.27 3.68
CA SER A 55 -2.98 0.40 2.53
C SER A 55 -1.52 -0.04 2.60
N PHE A 56 -1.21 -1.28 2.19
CA PHE A 56 0.16 -1.75 2.07
C PHE A 56 0.91 -1.03 0.95
N ILE A 57 2.07 -0.45 1.28
CA ILE A 57 2.98 0.21 0.36
C ILE A 57 4.32 -0.53 0.40
N TYR A 58 4.67 -1.14 -0.73
CA TYR A 58 5.97 -1.77 -0.93
C TYR A 58 6.93 -0.78 -1.57
N TYR A 59 7.98 -0.40 -0.85
CA TYR A 59 8.88 0.69 -1.27
C TYR A 59 10.21 0.18 -1.86
N GLU A 60 10.43 -1.13 -1.89
CA GLU A 60 11.59 -1.77 -2.51
C GLU A 60 11.15 -2.93 -3.41
N GLU A 61 11.43 -2.81 -4.71
CA GLU A 61 11.13 -3.86 -5.69
C GLU A 61 11.98 -5.11 -5.42
N GLY A 62 11.33 -6.26 -5.35
CA GLY A 62 11.95 -7.55 -5.06
C GLY A 62 11.99 -7.89 -3.57
N ASN A 63 11.54 -7.00 -2.69
CA ASN A 63 11.55 -7.21 -1.25
C ASN A 63 10.14 -7.06 -0.65
N LYS A 64 9.42 -8.17 -0.50
CA LYS A 64 8.07 -8.18 0.11
C LYS A 64 8.05 -7.81 1.60
N GLU A 65 9.21 -7.78 2.27
CA GLU A 65 9.31 -7.36 3.67
C GLU A 65 9.48 -5.84 3.81
N ALA A 66 9.80 -5.14 2.71
CA ALA A 66 9.88 -3.68 2.65
C ALA A 66 8.48 -3.06 2.46
N VAL A 67 7.61 -3.30 3.44
CA VAL A 67 6.22 -2.87 3.44
C VAL A 67 5.89 -1.97 4.63
N VAL A 68 5.07 -0.95 4.39
CA VAL A 68 4.46 -0.12 5.43
C VAL A 68 2.97 0.02 5.18
N ALA A 69 2.20 0.29 6.24
CA ALA A 69 0.77 0.58 6.17
C ALA A 69 0.48 1.92 6.86
N PRO A 70 0.64 3.07 6.18
CA PRO A 70 0.43 4.36 6.80
C PRO A 70 -1.05 4.64 7.04
N ASP A 71 -1.38 5.34 8.13
CA ASP A 71 -2.74 5.79 8.41
C ASP A 71 -3.26 6.79 7.36
N LEU A 72 -2.37 7.59 6.76
CA LEU A 72 -2.67 8.55 5.70
C LEU A 72 -1.41 8.89 4.91
N TYR A 73 -1.50 9.02 3.58
CA TYR A 73 -0.37 9.42 2.74
C TYR A 73 -0.79 10.12 1.44
N VAL A 74 0.18 10.81 0.84
CA VAL A 74 0.05 11.53 -0.43
C VAL A 74 1.27 11.22 -1.29
N VAL A 75 1.07 10.90 -2.57
CA VAL A 75 2.14 10.67 -3.58
C VAL A 75 1.93 11.58 -4.77
#